data_AF-A0A2S2N4Y7-F1
#
_entry.id   AF-A0A2S2N4Y7-F1
#
_cell.length_a   1.000
_cell.length_b   1.000
_cell.length_c   1.000
_cell.angle_alpha   90.00
_cell.angle_beta   90.00
_cell.angle_gamma   90.00
#
_symmetry.space_group_name_H-M   'P 1'
#
loop_
_entity.id
_entity.type
_entity.pdbx_description
1 polymer ?
#
loop_
_entity_poly.entity_id
_entity_poly.type
_entity_poly.pdbx_seq_one_letter_code
_entity_poly.pdbx_strand_id
1 'polypeptide(L)'
;KANIMKLGDGLFLQCCQEVAAEYPEITFRSMIVDNTTMQLVSRPQQFDVMVMPNLYGNIVNNVCAGLVGGPGLVPGANYGHDYAVFETATRNTGKSIANRNIA
;
A
#
# COMPACT_ATOMS: atom_id res chain seq x y z
N LYS A 1 -11.93 -5.24 0.23
CA LYS A 1 -12.70 -6.42 -0.25
C LYS A 1 -14.17 -6.34 0.20
N ALA A 2 -14.84 -5.22 -0.14
CA ALA A 2 -16.21 -4.91 0.28
C ALA A 2 -17.28 -5.85 -0.30
N ASN A 3 -16.95 -6.63 -1.34
CA ASN A 3 -17.80 -7.70 -1.84
C ASN A 3 -17.95 -8.87 -0.85
N ILE A 4 -16.98 -9.08 0.04
CA ILE A 4 -17.01 -10.14 1.07
C ILE A 4 -17.24 -9.52 2.45
N MET A 5 -16.36 -8.63 2.91
CA MET A 5 -16.47 -7.95 4.20
C MET A 5 -17.32 -6.69 4.06
N LYS A 6 -18.61 -6.88 3.83
CA LYS A 6 -19.55 -5.82 3.42
C LYS A 6 -19.60 -4.64 4.38
N LEU A 7 -19.51 -4.87 5.69
CA LEU A 7 -19.64 -3.81 6.69
C LEU A 7 -18.33 -3.04 6.89
N GLY A 8 -17.25 -3.75 7.25
CA GLY A 8 -15.96 -3.10 7.55
C GLY A 8 -15.32 -2.44 6.33
N ASP A 9 -15.13 -3.20 5.26
CA ASP A 9 -14.55 -2.65 4.03
C ASP A 9 -15.52 -1.74 3.27
N GLY A 10 -16.83 -1.97 3.44
CA GLY A 10 -17.85 -1.09 2.88
C GLY A 10 -17.80 0.30 3.52
N LEU A 11 -17.68 0.36 4.85
CA LEU A 11 -17.49 1.63 5.57
C LEU A 11 -16.22 2.36 5.10
N PHE A 12 -15.10 1.65 5.00
CA PHE A 12 -13.86 2.24 4.48
C PHE A 12 -14.04 2.83 3.07
N LEU A 13 -14.66 2.06 2.17
CA LEU A 13 -14.90 2.51 0.79
C LEU A 13 -15.85 3.72 0.75
N GLN A 14 -16.89 3.74 1.59
CA GLN A 14 -17.82 4.85 1.68
C GLN A 14 -17.09 6.13 2.14
N CYS A 15 -16.29 6.08 3.20
CA CYS A 15 -15.50 7.24 3.64
C CYS A 15 -14.55 7.74 2.54
N CYS A 16 -13.92 6.83 1.78
CA CYS A 16 -13.10 7.23 0.63
C CYS A 16 -13.92 7.94 -0.46
N GLN A 17 -15.15 7.49 -0.73
CA GLN A 17 -16.05 8.12 -1.70
C GLN A 17 -16.52 9.51 -1.24
N GLU A 18 -16.82 9.67 0.05
CA GLU A 18 -17.21 10.95 0.65
C GLU A 18 -16.07 11.97 0.49
N VAL A 19 -14.85 11.61 0.89
CA VAL A 19 -13.67 12.49 0.71
C VAL A 19 -13.38 12.74 -0.76
N ALA A 20 -13.51 11.74 -1.65
CA ALA A 20 -13.28 11.93 -3.08
C ALA A 20 -14.23 12.96 -3.71
N ALA A 21 -15.45 13.10 -3.20
CA ALA A 21 -16.40 14.11 -3.67
C ALA A 21 -15.95 15.54 -3.35
N GLU A 22 -15.10 15.73 -2.34
CA GLU A 22 -14.50 17.02 -1.97
C GLU A 22 -13.33 17.42 -2.89
N TYR A 23 -12.76 16.48 -3.66
CA TYR A 23 -11.61 16.68 -4.56
C TYR A 23 -11.93 16.21 -5.99
N PRO A 24 -12.85 16.89 -6.71
CA PRO A 24 -13.35 16.45 -8.02
C PRO A 24 -12.29 16.44 -9.14
N GLU A 25 -11.17 17.14 -8.96
CA GLU A 25 -10.03 17.16 -9.87
C GLU A 25 -9.21 15.86 -9.85
N ILE A 26 -9.34 15.06 -8.78
CA ILE A 26 -8.64 13.78 -8.62
C ILE A 26 -9.57 12.65 -9.05
N THR A 27 -9.15 11.84 -10.03
CA THR A 27 -9.94 10.69 -10.48
C THR A 27 -9.95 9.59 -9.42
N PHE A 28 -11.12 9.34 -8.82
CA PHE A 28 -11.31 8.25 -7.87
C PHE A 28 -11.73 6.94 -8.56
N ARG A 29 -11.07 5.83 -8.19
CA ARG A 29 -11.42 4.46 -8.61
C ARG A 29 -11.25 3.50 -7.45
N SER A 30 -12.13 2.50 -7.37
CA SER A 30 -12.02 1.41 -6.40
C SER A 30 -11.75 0.07 -7.08
N MET A 31 -10.87 -0.74 -6.50
CA MET A 31 -10.56 -2.08 -6.98
C MET A 31 -10.52 -3.08 -5.81
N ILE A 32 -10.95 -4.32 -6.07
CA ILE A 32 -10.81 -5.41 -5.10
C ILE A 32 -9.35 -5.86 -5.00
N VAL A 33 -8.89 -6.19 -3.79
CA VAL A 33 -7.46 -6.40 -3.49
C VAL A 33 -6.84 -7.57 -4.24
N ASP A 34 -7.61 -8.62 -4.52
CA ASP A 34 -7.20 -9.77 -5.33
C ASP A 34 -6.98 -9.39 -6.80
N ASN A 35 -7.90 -8.64 -7.40
CA ASN A 35 -7.64 -8.08 -8.73
C ASN A 35 -6.47 -7.09 -8.71
N THR A 36 -6.33 -6.31 -7.62
CA THR A 36 -5.24 -5.34 -7.48
C THR A 36 -3.88 -6.03 -7.54
N THR A 37 -3.67 -7.12 -6.80
CA THR A 37 -2.40 -7.85 -6.86
C THR A 37 -2.15 -8.49 -8.23
N MET A 38 -3.19 -9.02 -8.89
CA MET A 38 -3.08 -9.51 -10.28
C MET A 38 -2.67 -8.40 -11.26
N GLN A 39 -3.25 -7.21 -11.13
CA GLN A 39 -2.93 -6.06 -11.98
C GLN A 39 -1.54 -5.50 -11.70
N LEU A 40 -1.07 -5.53 -10.44
CA LEU A 40 0.28 -5.07 -10.07
C LEU A 40 1.37 -5.91 -10.73
N VAL A 41 1.20 -7.23 -10.82
CA VAL A 41 2.20 -8.10 -11.45
C VAL A 41 2.13 -8.12 -12.99
N SER A 42 1.02 -7.66 -13.57
CA SER A 42 0.80 -7.69 -15.03
C SER A 42 0.99 -6.32 -15.69
N ARG A 43 0.38 -5.26 -15.14
CA ARG A 43 0.48 -3.89 -15.66
C ARG A 43 0.45 -2.87 -14.51
N PRO A 44 1.53 -2.75 -13.72
CA PRO A 44 1.57 -1.86 -12.55
C PRO A 44 1.49 -0.37 -12.91
N GLN A 45 1.85 0.03 -14.14
CA GLN A 45 1.89 1.43 -14.58
C GLN A 45 0.51 2.09 -14.68
N GLN A 46 -0.56 1.33 -14.44
CA GLN A 46 -1.92 1.87 -14.41
C GLN A 46 -2.30 2.53 -13.09
N PHE A 47 -1.51 2.28 -12.04
CA PHE A 47 -1.75 2.81 -10.71
C PHE A 47 -0.98 4.12 -10.52
N ASP A 48 -1.60 5.02 -9.78
CA ASP A 48 -0.99 6.29 -9.36
C ASP A 48 -0.91 6.29 -7.82
N VAL A 49 -1.89 6.87 -7.14
CA VAL A 49 -2.03 6.80 -5.68
C VAL A 49 -2.95 5.65 -5.28
N MET A 50 -2.53 4.89 -4.27
CA MET A 50 -3.32 3.78 -3.72
C MET A 50 -3.54 3.99 -2.22
N VAL A 51 -4.81 3.98 -1.80
CA VAL A 51 -5.21 4.05 -0.39
C VAL A 51 -5.95 2.77 -0.01
N MET A 52 -5.61 2.20 1.15
CA MET A 52 -6.18 0.93 1.60
C MET A 52 -6.03 0.73 3.11
N PRO A 53 -6.85 -0.13 3.73
CA PRO A 53 -6.69 -0.54 5.13
C PRO A 53 -5.36 -1.26 5.39
N ASN A 54 -4.95 -1.26 6.65
CA ASN A 54 -3.65 -1.74 7.13
C ASN A 54 -3.18 -3.08 6.52
N LEU A 55 -4.02 -4.12 6.60
CA LEU A 55 -3.66 -5.45 6.09
C LEU A 55 -3.36 -5.45 4.59
N TYR A 56 -4.17 -4.77 3.79
CA TYR A 56 -3.97 -4.71 2.34
C TYR A 56 -2.73 -3.88 2.00
N GLY A 57 -2.48 -2.82 2.78
CA GLY A 57 -1.27 -2.01 2.66
C GLY A 57 0.00 -2.85 2.82
N ASN A 58 0.03 -3.76 3.80
CA ASN A 58 1.18 -4.64 3.97
C ASN A 58 1.42 -5.58 2.78
N ILE A 59 0.35 -6.13 2.19
CA ILE A 59 0.45 -7.01 1.01
C ILE A 59 0.93 -6.21 -0.20
N VAL A 60 0.25 -5.11 -0.52
CA VAL A 60 0.56 -4.29 -1.70
C VAL A 60 1.94 -3.67 -1.59
N ASN A 61 2.35 -3.17 -0.41
CA ASN A 61 3.70 -2.63 -0.21
C ASN A 61 4.79 -3.65 -0.54
N ASN A 62 4.64 -4.91 -0.12
CA ASN A 62 5.63 -5.94 -0.43
C ASN A 62 5.64 -6.34 -1.91
N VAL A 63 4.46 -6.43 -2.54
CA VAL A 63 4.37 -6.69 -3.99
C VAL A 63 5.07 -5.57 -4.77
N CYS A 64 4.74 -4.31 -4.47
CA CYS A 64 5.36 -3.16 -5.11
C CYS A 64 6.86 -3.08 -4.86
N ALA A 65 7.32 -3.33 -3.63
CA ALA A 65 8.76 -3.38 -3.32
C ALA A 65 9.47 -4.46 -4.15
N GLY A 66 8.87 -5.64 -4.30
CA GLY A 66 9.38 -6.69 -5.18
C GLY A 66 9.50 -6.27 -6.64
N LEU A 67 8.50 -5.54 -7.17
CA LEU A 67 8.49 -5.07 -8.56
C LEU A 67 9.61 -4.09 -8.89
N VAL A 68 10.04 -3.28 -7.92
CA VAL A 68 11.05 -2.22 -8.12
C VAL A 68 12.47 -2.62 -7.70
N GLY A 69 12.70 -3.88 -7.34
CA GLY A 69 14.03 -4.42 -7.05
C GLY A 69 14.26 -4.90 -5.61
N GLY A 70 13.22 -4.90 -4.78
CA GLY A 70 13.21 -5.58 -3.49
C GLY A 70 13.34 -4.68 -2.25
N PRO A 71 13.43 -5.29 -1.06
CA PRO A 71 13.30 -4.60 0.22
C PRO A 71 14.43 -3.61 0.55
N GLY A 72 15.59 -3.73 -0.09
CA GLY A 72 16.74 -2.85 0.15
C GLY A 72 16.64 -1.47 -0.51
N LEU A 73 15.66 -1.25 -1.39
CA LEU A 73 15.57 -0.05 -2.21
C LEU A 73 14.46 0.91 -1.81
N VAL A 74 13.42 0.43 -1.14
CA VAL A 74 12.19 1.21 -0.95
C VAL A 74 12.13 1.82 0.46
N PRO A 75 12.18 3.16 0.60
CA PRO A 75 12.01 3.82 1.88
C PRO A 75 10.52 3.90 2.27
N GLY A 76 10.25 3.94 3.57
CA GLY A 76 8.91 4.11 4.14
C GLY A 76 8.85 5.27 5.13
N ALA A 77 7.66 5.83 5.29
CA ALA A 77 7.39 6.88 6.27
C ALA A 77 6.03 6.67 6.92
N ASN A 78 5.95 6.97 8.21
CA ASN A 78 4.72 6.94 8.99
C ASN A 78 4.49 8.34 9.55
N TYR A 79 3.33 8.91 9.24
CA TYR A 79 2.95 10.26 9.66
C TYR A 79 1.80 10.18 10.66
N GLY A 80 1.99 10.79 11.82
CA GLY A 80 0.93 11.13 12.76
C GLY A 80 0.58 12.62 12.65
N HIS A 81 -0.28 13.11 13.55
CA HIS A 81 -0.66 14.54 13.56
C HIS A 81 0.53 15.47 13.85
N ASP A 82 1.36 15.12 14.83
CA ASP A 82 2.47 15.97 15.30
C ASP A 82 3.87 15.36 15.05
N TYR A 83 3.91 14.08 14.66
CA TYR A 83 5.15 13.30 14.61
C TYR A 83 5.30 12.57 13.28
N ALA A 84 6.55 12.37 12.88
CA ALA A 84 6.92 11.59 11.70
C ALA A 84 8.03 10.58 12.04
N VAL A 85 7.89 9.35 11.55
CA VAL A 85 8.88 8.27 11.72
C VAL A 85 9.22 7.69 10.36
N PHE A 86 10.51 7.62 10.05
CA PHE A 86 11.05 7.09 8.80
C PHE A 86 11.65 5.70 9.02
N GLU A 87 11.37 4.76 8.12
CA GLU A 87 11.79 3.35 8.22
C GLU A 87 11.99 2.74 6.82
N THR A 88 12.36 1.46 6.75
CA THR A 88 12.34 0.71 5.48
C THR A 88 10.91 0.28 5.16
N ALA A 89 10.49 0.36 3.90
CA ALA A 89 9.09 0.12 3.52
C ALA A 89 8.61 -1.31 3.85
N THR A 90 9.50 -2.29 3.80
CA THR A 90 9.15 -3.70 4.03
C THR A 90 9.30 -4.14 5.48
N ARG A 91 9.78 -3.26 6.39
CA ARG A 91 9.95 -3.53 7.83
C ARG A 91 10.74 -4.80 8.15
N ASN A 92 11.68 -5.16 7.27
CA ASN A 92 12.50 -6.36 7.43
C ASN A 92 13.65 -6.09 8.40
N THR A 93 13.95 -7.08 9.26
CA THR A 93 15.04 -6.98 10.25
C THR A 93 16.40 -7.39 9.68
N GLY A 94 16.46 -8.10 8.55
CA GLY A 94 17.72 -8.52 7.92
C GLY A 94 18.58 -9.49 8.75
N LYS A 95 18.01 -10.19 9.74
CA LYS A 95 18.78 -11.01 10.71
C LYS A 95 19.72 -12.05 10.06
N SER A 96 19.34 -12.62 8.92
CA SER A 96 20.15 -13.64 8.22
C SER A 96 21.45 -13.08 7.61
N ILE A 97 21.50 -11.78 7.34
CA ILE A 97 22.63 -11.09 6.70
C ILE A 97 23.34 -10.09 7.62
N ALA A 98 22.85 -9.92 8.85
CA ALA A 98 23.43 -9.02 9.84
C ALA A 98 24.91 -9.36 10.14
N ASN A 99 25.75 -8.33 10.27
CA ASN A 99 27.20 -8.43 10.54
C ASN A 99 28.00 -9.21 9.48
N ARG A 100 27.48 -9.30 8.24
CA ARG A 100 28.17 -9.96 7.12
C ARG A 100 28.64 -9.01 6.02
N ASN A 101 28.43 -7.70 6.18
CA ASN A 101 28.79 -6.66 5.19
C ASN A 101 28.16 -6.87 3.80
N ILE A 102 26.89 -7.29 3.77
CA ILE A 102 26.13 -7.62 2.54
C ILE A 102 24.66 -7.15 2.63
N ALA A 103 24.39 -6.14 3.47
CA ALA A 103 23.07 -5.55 3.65
C ALA A 103 22.73 -4.57 2.53
#